data_AF-A0A7J7LG93-F1
#
_entry.id   AF-A0A7J7LG93-F1
#
_cell.length_a   1.000
_cell.length_b   1.000
_cell.length_c   1.000
_cell.angle_alpha   90.00
_cell.angle_beta   90.00
_cell.angle_gamma   90.00
#
_symmetry.space_group_name_H-M   'P 1'
#
loop_
_entity.id
_entity.type
_entity.pdbx_description
1 polymer ?
#
loop_
_entity_poly.entity_id
_entity_poly.type
_entity_poly.pdbx_seq_one_letter_code
_entity_poly.pdbx_strand_id
1 'polypeptide(L)'
;MEDEGGEKSSIVIGLIENRAKEVGVAAFDLRSASLHLSQYIETSSSYQNTKTLIHFYDPMVIIVPPNKLAPDGMVGVSELVDRFYSTTKKVLIVGILSSSRVHTMLVFKLGLA
;
A
#
# COMPACT_ATOMS: atom_id res chain seq x y z
N MET A 1 -31.01 8.49 14.09
CA MET A 1 -30.45 8.93 12.80
C MET A 1 -29.73 7.72 12.26
N GLU A 2 -30.31 7.07 11.26
CA GLU A 2 -29.71 5.94 10.55
C GLU A 2 -28.54 6.53 9.75
N ASP A 3 -27.31 6.20 10.14
CA ASP A 3 -26.14 6.73 9.44
C ASP A 3 -26.07 6.05 8.07
N GLU A 4 -26.17 6.89 7.05
CA GLU A 4 -26.33 6.57 5.65
C GLU A 4 -25.16 5.71 5.18
N GLY A 5 -25.47 4.49 4.70
CA GLY A 5 -25.31 4.08 3.30
C GLY A 5 -24.13 4.56 2.45
N GLY A 6 -23.03 5.06 3.03
CA GLY A 6 -21.83 5.42 2.29
C GLY A 6 -21.24 4.17 1.66
N GLU A 7 -21.04 4.18 0.34
CA GLU A 7 -20.41 3.07 -0.34
C GLU A 7 -19.05 2.81 0.28
N LYS A 8 -18.90 1.65 0.94
CA LYS A 8 -17.59 1.21 1.42
C LYS A 8 -16.66 1.08 0.21
N SER A 9 -15.52 1.77 0.26
CA SER A 9 -14.50 1.71 -0.79
C SER A 9 -14.21 0.27 -1.21
N SER A 10 -14.20 0.00 -2.52
CA SER A 10 -13.88 -1.31 -3.10
C SER A 10 -12.39 -1.49 -3.40
N ILE A 11 -11.55 -0.53 -2.97
CA ILE A 11 -10.14 -0.50 -3.32
C ILE A 11 -9.30 -1.29 -2.32
N VAL A 12 -8.45 -2.17 -2.84
CA VAL A 12 -7.36 -2.81 -2.11
C VAL A 12 -6.05 -2.24 -2.62
N ILE A 13 -5.18 -1.74 -1.74
CA ILE A 13 -3.83 -1.30 -2.14
C ILE A 13 -2.77 -2.24 -1.60
N GLY A 14 -1.72 -2.47 -2.38
CA GLY A 14 -0.46 -3.03 -1.93
C GLY A 14 0.65 -2.00 -2.02
N LEU A 15 1.48 -1.91 -0.98
CA LEU A 15 2.63 -1.01 -0.90
C LEU A 15 3.91 -1.82 -0.71
N ILE A 16 4.94 -1.49 -1.48
CA ILE A 16 6.29 -2.02 -1.32
C ILE A 16 7.30 -0.89 -1.38
N GLU A 17 8.41 -1.03 -0.66
CA GLU A 17 9.47 -0.04 -0.62
C GLU A 17 10.83 -0.75 -0.72
N ASN A 18 11.80 -0.08 -1.35
CA ASN A 18 13.20 -0.50 -1.33
C ASN A 18 14.08 0.44 -0.49
N ARG A 19 15.37 0.09 -0.34
CA ARG A 19 16.33 0.88 0.45
C ARG A 19 16.56 2.30 -0.07
N ALA A 20 16.23 2.57 -1.34
CA ALA A 20 16.34 3.89 -1.96
C ALA A 20 15.07 4.74 -1.77
N LYS A 21 14.13 4.29 -0.93
CA LYS A 21 12.81 4.92 -0.72
C LYS A 21 11.96 5.01 -1.99
N GLU A 22 12.23 4.15 -2.96
CA GLU A 22 11.34 3.96 -4.09
C GLU A 22 10.16 3.11 -3.63
N VAL A 23 8.97 3.71 -3.65
CA VAL A 23 7.72 3.09 -3.25
C VAL A 23 6.95 2.66 -4.50
N GLY A 24 6.60 1.38 -4.55
CA GLY A 24 5.67 0.83 -5.53
C GLY A 24 4.29 0.65 -4.91
N VAL A 25 3.26 1.00 -5.67
CA VAL A 25 1.85 0.85 -5.30
C VAL A 25 1.14 0.07 -6.39
N ALA A 26 0.30 -0.89 -6.00
CA ALA A 26 -0.85 -1.24 -6.84
C ALA A 26 -2.14 -1.02 -6.09
N ALA A 27 -3.08 -0.34 -6.74
CA ALA A 27 -4.45 -0.19 -6.29
C ALA A 27 -5.34 -1.03 -7.19
N PHE A 28 -6.04 -1.99 -6.60
CA PHE A 28 -6.98 -2.86 -7.29
C PHE A 28 -8.40 -2.52 -6.85
N ASP A 29 -9.25 -2.17 -7.82
CA ASP A 29 -10.67 -1.97 -7.58
C ASP A 29 -11.44 -3.28 -7.80
N LEU A 30 -11.96 -3.84 -6.70
CA LEU A 30 -12.74 -5.08 -6.74
C LEU A 30 -14.04 -4.96 -7.55
N ARG A 31 -14.58 -3.75 -7.70
CA ARG A 31 -15.85 -3.52 -8.38
C ARG A 31 -15.66 -3.51 -9.90
N SER A 32 -14.64 -2.80 -10.38
CA SER A 32 -14.35 -2.69 -11.81
C SER A 32 -13.33 -3.71 -12.33
N ALA A 33 -12.69 -4.47 -11.43
CA ALA A 33 -11.55 -5.33 -11.72
C ALA A 33 -10.38 -4.58 -12.40
N SER A 34 -10.21 -3.29 -12.09
CA SER A 34 -9.13 -2.46 -12.63
C SER A 34 -7.93 -2.42 -11.68
N LEU A 35 -6.72 -2.42 -12.26
CA LEU A 35 -5.45 -2.37 -11.54
C LEU A 35 -4.67 -1.12 -11.94
N HIS A 36 -4.42 -0.24 -10.98
CA HIS A 36 -3.60 0.96 -11.16
C HIS A 36 -2.24 0.73 -10.49
N LEU A 37 -1.16 0.81 -11.28
CA LEU A 37 0.20 0.70 -10.81
C LEU A 37 0.85 2.09 -10.78
N SER A 38 1.47 2.45 -9.67
CA SER A 38 2.24 3.69 -9.57
C SER A 38 3.55 3.46 -8.82
N GLN A 39 4.53 4.29 -9.16
CA GLN A 39 5.85 4.27 -8.54
C GLN A 39 6.36 5.68 -8.34
N TYR A 40 6.94 5.95 -7.18
CA TYR A 40 7.54 7.24 -6.85
C TYR A 40 8.67 7.07 -5.83
N ILE A 41 9.49 8.12 -5.70
CA ILE A 41 10.52 8.21 -4.66
C ILE A 41 9.94 8.99 -3.49
N GLU A 42 10.02 8.44 -2.30
CA GLU A 42 9.72 9.16 -1.06
C GLU A 42 10.97 9.94 -0.64
N THR A 43 10.86 11.27 -0.58
CA THR A 43 12.00 12.15 -0.26
C THR A 43 12.06 12.52 1.22
N SER A 44 10.97 12.30 1.97
CA SER A 44 10.85 12.67 3.39
C SER A 44 10.78 11.42 4.29
N SER A 45 11.18 11.55 5.56
CA SER A 45 10.93 10.53 6.59
C SER A 45 9.47 10.52 7.08
N SER A 46 8.66 11.51 6.70
CA SER A 46 7.26 11.62 7.12
C SER A 46 6.27 10.91 6.18
N TYR A 47 6.75 10.41 5.04
CA TYR A 47 6.00 9.65 4.03
C TYR A 47 4.75 10.36 3.50
N GLN A 48 4.86 11.66 3.19
CA GLN A 48 3.68 12.45 2.79
C GLN A 48 3.12 12.02 1.43
N ASN A 49 3.96 11.61 0.49
CA ASN A 49 3.49 11.12 -0.81
C ASN A 49 2.67 9.85 -0.62
N THR A 50 3.18 8.93 0.21
CA THR A 50 2.46 7.70 0.57
C THR A 50 1.14 7.98 1.29
N LYS A 51 1.12 8.88 2.27
CA LYS A 51 -0.11 9.26 2.99
C LYS A 51 -1.16 9.89 2.08
N THR A 52 -0.71 10.78 1.18
CA THR A 52 -1.59 11.44 0.20
C THR A 52 -2.22 10.42 -0.74
N LEU A 53 -1.43 9.45 -1.22
CA LEU A 53 -1.92 8.39 -2.09
C LEU A 53 -2.91 7.46 -1.37
N ILE A 54 -2.62 7.07 -0.12
CA ILE A 54 -3.56 6.27 0.69
C ILE A 54 -4.87 7.02 0.88
N HIS A 55 -4.82 8.33 1.14
CA HIS A 55 -6.02 9.15 1.28
C HIS A 55 -6.79 9.26 -0.04
N PHE A 56 -6.11 9.43 -1.17
CA PHE A 56 -6.72 9.51 -2.49
C PHE A 56 -7.48 8.25 -2.88
N TYR A 57 -6.89 7.07 -2.67
CA TYR A 57 -7.54 5.79 -3.00
C TYR A 57 -8.58 5.36 -1.97
N ASP A 58 -8.51 5.91 -0.75
CA ASP A 58 -9.31 5.52 0.41
C ASP A 58 -9.51 3.99 0.53
N PRO A 59 -8.45 3.18 0.62
CA PRO A 59 -8.58 1.73 0.52
C PRO A 59 -9.39 1.12 1.67
N MET A 60 -10.08 0.02 1.39
CA MET A 60 -10.62 -0.85 2.44
C MET A 60 -9.57 -1.78 3.07
N VAL A 61 -8.53 -2.14 2.30
CA VAL A 61 -7.44 -3.00 2.75
C VAL A 61 -6.10 -2.47 2.26
N ILE A 62 -5.12 -2.41 3.15
CA ILE A 62 -3.73 -2.07 2.84
C ILE A 62 -2.85 -3.31 3.06
N ILE A 63 -2.16 -3.75 2.03
CA ILE A 63 -1.28 -4.91 2.04
C ILE A 63 0.17 -4.43 2.02
N VAL A 64 0.98 -4.88 2.97
CA VAL A 64 2.40 -4.52 3.07
C VAL A 64 3.28 -5.76 3.31
N PRO A 65 4.53 -5.78 2.85
CA PRO A 65 5.47 -6.83 3.20
C PRO A 65 5.91 -6.71 4.68
N PRO A 66 6.34 -7.80 5.34
CA PRO A 66 6.96 -7.73 6.66
C PRO A 66 8.25 -6.90 6.60
N ASN A 67 8.43 -6.02 7.57
CA ASN A 67 9.45 -4.98 7.57
C ASN A 67 10.87 -5.58 7.65
N LYS A 68 11.67 -5.44 6.58
CA LYS A 68 13.10 -5.83 6.54
C LYS A 68 14.00 -4.93 5.69
N LEU A 69 13.49 -3.82 5.13
CA LEU A 69 14.20 -3.04 4.11
C LEU A 69 14.43 -1.56 4.45
N ALA A 70 13.80 -1.02 5.51
CA ALA A 70 14.04 0.35 5.92
C ALA A 70 15.45 0.50 6.56
N PRO A 71 16.24 1.51 6.18
CA PRO A 71 17.48 1.84 6.88
C PRO A 71 17.23 2.17 8.36
N ASP A 72 18.18 1.83 9.24
CA ASP A 72 18.08 2.09 10.68
C ASP A 72 17.76 3.57 10.95
N GLY A 73 16.59 3.81 11.55
CA GLY A 73 16.08 5.16 11.87
C GLY A 73 15.03 5.73 10.90
N MET A 74 14.73 5.05 9.78
CA MET A 74 13.65 5.45 8.87
C MET A 74 12.40 4.58 9.07
N VAL A 75 11.24 5.23 9.20
CA VAL A 75 9.93 4.56 9.33
C VAL A 75 9.55 3.95 7.98
N GLY A 76 9.82 2.68 7.73
CA GLY A 76 9.44 2.04 6.45
C GLY A 76 7.92 2.03 6.21
N VAL A 77 7.49 1.79 4.97
CA VAL A 77 6.05 1.77 4.62
C VAL A 77 5.20 0.84 5.49
N SER A 78 5.75 -0.31 5.92
CA SER A 78 5.04 -1.24 6.80
C SER A 78 4.82 -0.67 8.21
N GLU A 79 5.82 0.03 8.76
CA GLU A 79 5.70 0.71 10.06
C GLU A 79 4.80 1.93 9.98
N LEU A 80 4.87 2.68 8.87
CA LEU A 80 3.97 3.79 8.60
C LEU A 80 2.51 3.33 8.62
N VAL A 81 2.19 2.28 7.87
CA VAL A 81 0.82 1.76 7.77
C VAL A 81 0.33 1.25 9.12
N ASP A 82 1.17 0.51 9.83
CA ASP A 82 0.85 0.02 11.17
C ASP A 82 0.59 1.16 12.16
N ARG A 83 1.42 2.21 12.15
CA ARG A 83 1.31 3.34 13.08
C ARG A 83 0.09 4.24 12.82
N PHE A 84 -0.23 4.52 11.55
CA PHE A 84 -1.22 5.55 11.21
C PHE A 84 -2.57 4.99 10.76
N TYR A 85 -2.64 3.73 10.31
CA TYR A 85 -3.85 3.20 9.65
C TYR A 85 -4.39 1.91 10.27
N SER A 86 -3.65 1.22 11.15
CA SER A 86 -4.12 -0.03 11.77
C SER A 86 -5.41 0.10 12.58
N THR A 87 -5.70 1.30 13.11
CA THR A 87 -6.90 1.58 13.91
C THR A 87 -8.13 1.89 13.06
N THR A 88 -7.95 2.32 11.81
CA THR A 88 -9.03 2.81 10.94
C THR A 88 -9.21 1.97 9.68
N LYS A 89 -8.19 1.21 9.27
CA LYS A 89 -8.15 0.41 8.04
C LYS A 89 -7.66 -0.99 8.34
N LYS A 90 -8.10 -1.96 7.52
CA LYS A 90 -7.58 -3.33 7.60
C LYS A 90 -6.18 -3.37 6.99
N VAL A 91 -5.18 -3.64 7.81
CA VAL A 91 -3.79 -3.81 7.39
C VAL A 91 -3.44 -5.29 7.35
N LEU A 92 -2.88 -5.77 6.24
CA LEU A 92 -2.41 -7.14 6.07
C LEU A 92 -0.90 -7.15 5.83
N ILE A 93 -0.16 -7.75 6.76
CA ILE A 93 1.28 -7.97 6.63
C ILE A 93 1.49 -9.38 6.07
N VAL A 94 1.96 -9.49 4.83
CA VAL A 94 2.14 -10.79 4.16
C VAL A 94 3.45 -10.83 3.39
N GLY A 95 4.11 -11.99 3.35
CA GLY A 95 5.30 -12.18 2.53
C GLY A 95 4.98 -12.02 1.04
N ILE A 96 5.56 -10.99 0.41
CA ILE A 96 5.49 -10.75 -1.04
C ILE A 96 6.87 -11.09 -1.63
N LEU A 97 6.92 -11.82 -2.75
CA LEU A 97 8.16 -12.25 -3.39
C LEU A 97 8.94 -11.06 -3.96
N SER A 98 9.79 -10.39 -3.17
CA SER A 98 10.58 -9.23 -3.63
C SER A 98 11.73 -9.57 -4.57
N SER A 99 11.48 -9.53 -5.89
CA SER A 99 12.55 -9.38 -6.88
C SER A 99 12.97 -7.92 -6.99
N SER A 100 14.25 -7.65 -7.29
CA SER A 100 14.87 -6.31 -7.36
C SER A 100 14.23 -5.34 -8.37
N ARG A 101 13.15 -5.75 -9.05
CA ARG A 101 12.35 -4.94 -9.97
C ARG A 101 10.95 -4.79 -9.38
N VAL A 102 10.71 -3.65 -8.74
CA VAL A 102 9.50 -3.21 -8.03
C VAL A 102 8.20 -3.42 -8.85
N HIS A 103 8.30 -3.54 -10.17
CA HIS A 103 7.17 -3.65 -11.09
C HIS A 103 6.55 -5.05 -11.26
N THR A 104 7.27 -6.15 -11.05
CA THR A 104 6.82 -7.48 -11.53
C THR A 104 5.91 -8.24 -10.56
N MET A 105 5.56 -7.64 -9.42
CA MET A 105 5.34 -8.44 -8.21
C MET A 105 3.95 -8.40 -7.61
N LEU A 106 3.25 -7.26 -7.72
CA LEU A 106 1.88 -7.18 -7.24
C LEU A 106 0.90 -7.87 -8.20
N VAL A 107 1.26 -7.93 -9.49
CA VAL A 107 0.46 -8.57 -10.56
C VAL A 107 0.33 -10.08 -10.36
N PHE A 108 1.40 -10.78 -9.95
CA PHE A 108 1.43 -12.25 -9.89
C PHE A 108 0.67 -12.86 -8.70
N LYS A 109 0.37 -12.10 -7.63
CA LYS A 109 -0.24 -12.66 -6.40
C LYS A 109 -1.69 -12.22 -6.16
N LEU A 110 -2.22 -11.27 -6.94
CA LEU A 110 -3.65 -10.94 -6.99
C LEU A 110 -4.46 -11.88 -7.90
N GLY A 111 -3.84 -12.90 -8.52
CA GLY A 111 -4.55 -13.90 -9.32
C GLY A 111 -5.10 -13.39 -10.65
N LEU A 112 -4.51 -12.33 -11.21
CA LEU A 112 -4.93 -11.69 -12.47
C LEU A 112 -4.24 -12.30 -13.72
N ALA A 113 -3.93 -13.60 -13.71
CA ALA A 113 -3.36 -14.32 -14.85
C ALA A 113 -4.36 -15.32 -15.43
#